data_AF-A0A2U3ADR0-F1
#
_entry.id   AF-A0A2U3ADR0-F1
#
_cell.length_a   1.000
_cell.length_b   1.000
_cell.length_c   1.000
_cell.angle_alpha   90.00
_cell.angle_beta   90.00
_cell.angle_gamma   90.00
#
_symmetry.space_group_name_H-M   'P 1'
#
loop_
_entity.id
_entity.type
_entity.pdbx_description
1 polymer ?
#
loop_
_entity_poly.entity_id
_entity_poly.type
_entity_poly.pdbx_seq_one_letter_code
_entity_poly.pdbx_strand_id
1 'polypeptide(L)'
;MFTLSSLWIPFTIVAAFGQVARNAMQRQLTGPLGTWGATNIRFLFGLPFSVVFFVLAILVTGDPVPWPLASFWPWLLSGALSQIVGTGFMLLAMNDRSFVVTTAYMKTEAIQTAIFGFVFLGDHLTSAKVIA
;
A
#
# COMPACT_ATOMS: atom_id res chain seq x y z
N MET A 1 20.76 19.39 9.96
CA MET A 1 20.50 19.91 8.60
C MET A 1 19.63 18.89 7.89
N PHE A 2 18.39 19.23 7.51
CA PHE A 2 17.54 18.34 6.71
C PHE A 2 18.11 18.26 5.29
N THR A 3 18.57 17.08 4.88
CA THR A 3 18.97 16.80 3.49
C THR A 3 17.78 16.19 2.73
N LEU A 4 17.81 16.16 1.40
CA LEU A 4 16.78 15.46 0.61
C LEU A 4 16.61 14.00 1.06
N SER A 5 17.71 13.33 1.44
CA SER A 5 17.69 11.97 1.98
C SER A 5 16.97 11.85 3.33
N SER A 6 16.68 12.95 4.03
CA SER A 6 15.93 12.94 5.30
C SER A 6 14.42 13.19 5.13
N LEU A 7 13.95 13.50 3.92
CA LEU A 7 12.52 13.72 3.60
C LEU A 7 11.66 12.48 3.82
N TRP A 8 12.23 11.27 3.82
CA TRP A 8 11.45 10.06 4.11
C TRP A 8 10.84 10.09 5.52
N ILE A 9 11.49 10.76 6.49
CA ILE A 9 11.03 10.84 7.89
C ILE A 9 9.71 11.62 8.00
N PRO A 10 9.60 12.89 7.57
CA PRO A 10 8.33 13.61 7.62
C PRO A 10 7.26 12.93 6.75
N PHE A 11 7.63 12.36 5.59
CA PHE A 11 6.67 11.64 4.76
C PHE A 11 6.12 10.39 5.43
N THR A 12 6.93 9.59 6.12
CA THR A 12 6.44 8.42 6.87
C THR A 12 5.56 8.82 8.05
N ILE A 13 5.89 9.90 8.75
CA ILE A 13 5.04 10.43 9.84
C ILE A 13 3.68 10.85 9.30
N VAL A 14 3.64 11.67 8.25
CA VAL A 14 2.38 12.11 7.62
C VAL A 14 1.60 10.92 7.07
N ALA A 15 2.29 9.96 6.43
CA ALA A 15 1.66 8.74 5.93
C ALA A 15 1.05 7.89 7.07
N ALA A 16 1.73 7.77 8.21
CA ALA A 16 1.22 7.06 9.38
C ALA A 16 -0.05 7.74 9.93
N PHE A 17 -0.07 9.07 10.03
CA PHE A 17 -1.28 9.82 10.39
C PHE A 17 -2.42 9.58 9.39
N GLY A 18 -2.14 9.63 8.10
CA GLY A 18 -3.12 9.34 7.05
C GLY A 18 -3.67 7.91 7.14
N GLN A 19 -2.81 6.92 7.43
CA GLN A 19 -3.24 5.54 7.67
C GLN A 19 -4.17 5.42 8.89
N VAL A 20 -3.84 6.08 10.01
CA VAL A 20 -4.69 6.09 11.21
C VAL A 20 -6.03 6.76 10.93
N ALA A 21 -6.02 7.94 10.29
CA ALA A 21 -7.24 8.65 9.91
C ALA A 21 -8.14 7.80 8.99
N ARG A 22 -7.55 7.13 8.00
CA ARG A 22 -8.28 6.21 7.10
C ARG A 22 -8.94 5.07 7.88
N ASN A 23 -8.19 4.42 8.77
CA ASN A 23 -8.71 3.30 9.57
C ASN A 23 -9.87 3.76 10.48
N ALA A 24 -9.80 4.98 11.04
CA ALA A 24 -10.89 5.56 11.82
C ALA A 24 -12.13 5.88 10.98
N MET A 25 -11.96 6.48 9.80
CA MET A 25 -13.07 6.81 8.89
C MET A 25 -13.73 5.55 8.32
N GLN A 26 -12.94 4.54 7.92
CA GLN A 26 -13.48 3.27 7.40
C GLN A 26 -14.36 2.54 8.43
N ARG A 27 -14.01 2.60 9.73
CA ARG A 27 -14.83 2.01 10.82
C ARG A 27 -16.21 2.66 10.97
N GLN A 28 -16.34 3.95 10.67
CA GLN A 28 -17.63 4.63 10.68
C GLN A 28 -18.47 4.31 9.43
N LEU A 29 -17.83 4.02 8.28
CA LEU A 29 -18.52 3.67 7.02
C LEU A 29 -18.90 2.19 6.92
N THR A 30 -18.29 1.28 7.68
CA THR A 30 -18.60 -0.17 7.63
C THR A 30 -19.99 -0.55 8.14
N GLY A 31 -20.66 0.31 8.92
CA GLY A 31 -22.04 0.07 9.37
C GLY A 31 -23.06 0.01 8.22
N PRO A 32 -23.14 1.03 7.34
CA PRO A 32 -24.16 1.10 6.29
C PRO A 32 -23.83 0.42 4.94
N LEU A 33 -22.56 0.11 4.61
CA LEU A 33 -22.13 -0.19 3.22
C LEU A 33 -21.72 -1.65 2.92
N GLY A 34 -21.58 -2.49 3.95
CA GLY A 34 -21.11 -3.87 3.80
C GLY A 34 -19.64 -4.00 3.40
N THR A 35 -19.06 -5.18 3.61
CA THR A 35 -17.62 -5.47 3.48
C THR A 35 -17.06 -5.21 2.08
N TRP A 36 -17.82 -5.54 1.03
CA TRP A 36 -17.43 -5.35 -0.37
C TRP A 36 -17.61 -3.90 -0.86
N GLY A 37 -18.58 -3.17 -0.32
CA GLY A 37 -18.75 -1.73 -0.59
C GLY A 37 -17.64 -0.91 0.04
N ALA A 38 -17.25 -1.25 1.28
CA ALA A 38 -16.19 -0.58 2.01
C ALA A 38 -14.80 -0.74 1.36
N THR A 39 -14.51 -1.87 0.71
CA THR A 39 -13.25 -2.08 -0.02
C THR A 39 -13.20 -1.26 -1.32
N ASN A 40 -14.31 -1.20 -2.06
CA ASN A 40 -14.36 -0.52 -3.35
C ASN A 40 -14.37 1.01 -3.22
N ILE A 41 -15.00 1.53 -2.16
CA ILE A 41 -15.01 2.96 -1.81
C ILE A 41 -13.60 3.55 -1.72
N ARG A 42 -12.63 2.80 -1.17
CA ARG A 42 -11.24 3.26 -1.10
C ARG A 42 -10.66 3.59 -2.48
N PHE A 43 -10.99 2.78 -3.50
CA PHE A 43 -10.47 2.97 -4.84
C PHE A 43 -11.21 4.10 -5.57
N LEU A 44 -12.54 4.17 -5.42
CA LEU A 44 -13.35 5.22 -6.01
C LEU A 44 -13.03 6.61 -5.44
N PHE A 45 -12.91 6.73 -4.12
CA PHE A 45 -12.52 8.00 -3.49
C PHE A 45 -11.02 8.29 -3.61
N GLY A 46 -10.17 7.25 -3.72
CA GLY A 46 -8.75 7.43 -3.93
C GLY A 46 -8.41 7.92 -5.34
N LEU A 47 -9.18 7.54 -6.36
CA LEU A 47 -8.88 7.84 -7.75
C LEU A 47 -8.82 9.35 -8.07
N PRO A 48 -9.77 10.20 -7.64
CA PRO A 48 -9.66 11.65 -7.80
C PRO A 48 -8.38 12.23 -7.18
N PHE A 49 -8.00 11.77 -5.99
CA PHE A 49 -6.77 12.21 -5.33
C PHE A 49 -5.52 11.76 -6.08
N SER A 50 -5.49 10.51 -6.55
CA SER A 50 -4.38 10.00 -7.37
C SER A 50 -4.21 10.80 -8.66
N VAL A 51 -5.31 11.15 -9.34
CA VAL A 51 -5.28 11.97 -10.56
C VAL A 51 -4.78 13.38 -10.25
N VAL A 52 -5.30 14.03 -9.20
CA VAL A 52 -4.83 15.36 -8.79
C VAL A 52 -3.35 15.35 -8.44
N PHE A 53 -2.89 14.36 -7.68
CA PHE A 53 -1.48 14.24 -7.32
C PHE A 53 -0.59 13.99 -8.53
N PHE A 54 -1.02 13.13 -9.46
CA PHE A 54 -0.31 12.89 -10.72
C PHE A 54 -0.17 14.16 -11.56
N VAL A 55 -1.27 14.92 -11.73
CA VAL A 55 -1.24 16.20 -12.46
C VAL A 55 -0.33 17.21 -11.76
N LEU A 56 -0.43 17.35 -10.44
CA LEU A 56 0.44 18.24 -9.68
C LEU A 56 1.92 17.84 -9.80
N ALA A 57 2.23 16.56 -9.74
CA ALA A 57 3.58 16.06 -9.93
C ALA A 57 4.11 16.46 -11.31
N ILE A 58 3.37 16.21 -12.39
CA ILE A 58 3.79 16.60 -13.75
C ILE A 58 3.99 18.11 -13.87
N LEU A 59 3.08 18.91 -13.30
CA LEU A 59 3.18 20.37 -13.34
C LEU A 59 4.41 20.89 -12.59
N VAL A 60 4.82 20.22 -11.50
CA VAL A 60 5.98 20.63 -10.70
C VAL A 60 7.29 20.13 -11.31
N THR A 61 7.36 18.88 -11.78
CA THR A 61 8.60 18.31 -12.34
C THR A 61 8.83 18.75 -13.79
N GLY A 62 7.76 19.02 -14.56
CA GLY A 62 7.83 19.34 -15.98
C GLY A 62 8.20 18.15 -16.87
N ASP A 63 8.25 16.94 -16.32
CA ASP A 63 8.67 15.74 -17.03
C ASP A 63 7.65 15.34 -18.11
N PRO A 64 8.11 14.91 -19.31
CA PRO A 64 7.23 14.34 -20.31
C PRO A 64 6.63 13.04 -19.80
N VAL A 65 5.34 12.82 -20.08
CA VAL A 65 4.64 11.56 -19.74
C VAL A 65 4.67 10.65 -20.97
N PRO A 66 5.60 9.68 -21.06
CA PRO A 66 5.57 8.71 -22.14
C PRO A 66 4.37 7.78 -21.98
N TRP A 67 3.82 7.31 -23.11
CA TRP A 67 2.82 6.26 -23.07
C TRP A 67 3.45 4.95 -22.57
N PRO A 68 2.80 4.19 -21.66
CA PRO A 68 3.38 2.96 -21.14
C PRO A 68 3.60 1.93 -22.25
N LEU A 69 4.71 1.19 -22.18
CA LEU A 69 4.97 0.07 -23.09
C LEU A 69 3.92 -1.03 -22.90
N ALA A 70 3.70 -1.86 -23.91
CA ALA A 70 2.77 -3.00 -23.82
C ALA A 70 3.10 -3.94 -22.65
N SER A 71 4.37 -4.08 -22.29
CA SER A 71 4.84 -4.88 -21.15
C SER A 71 4.42 -4.34 -19.78
N PHE A 72 4.05 -3.07 -19.67
CA PHE A 72 3.58 -2.46 -18.41
C PHE A 72 2.22 -3.04 -17.98
N TRP A 73 1.32 -3.29 -18.93
CA TRP A 73 -0.07 -3.66 -18.64
C TRP A 73 -0.21 -5.02 -17.91
N PRO A 74 0.49 -6.09 -18.31
CA PRO A 74 0.49 -7.34 -17.55
C PRO A 74 0.93 -7.18 -16.10
N TRP A 75 1.96 -6.36 -15.84
CA TRP A 75 2.45 -6.10 -14.48
C TRP A 75 1.48 -5.24 -13.66
N LEU A 76 0.86 -4.24 -14.28
CA LEU A 76 -0.17 -3.43 -13.65
C LEU A 76 -1.37 -4.31 -13.24
N LEU A 77 -1.85 -5.15 -14.16
CA LEU A 77 -3.00 -6.03 -13.91
C LEU A 77 -2.69 -7.08 -12.86
N SER A 78 -1.49 -7.69 -12.89
CA SER A 78 -1.11 -8.68 -11.88
C SER A 78 -1.06 -8.05 -10.49
N GLY A 79 -0.40 -6.89 -10.34
CA GLY A 79 -0.34 -6.17 -9.06
C GLY A 79 -1.73 -5.75 -8.55
N ALA A 80 -2.58 -5.21 -9.42
CA ALA A 80 -3.93 -4.79 -9.05
C ALA A 80 -4.80 -5.98 -8.60
N LEU A 81 -4.78 -7.08 -9.36
CA LEU A 81 -5.56 -8.28 -9.03
C LEU A 81 -5.04 -8.94 -7.74
N SER A 82 -3.72 -9.11 -7.59
CA SER A 82 -3.12 -9.63 -6.36
C SER A 82 -3.50 -8.80 -5.15
N GLN A 83 -3.55 -7.47 -5.28
CA GLN A 83 -3.97 -6.58 -4.19
C GLN A 83 -5.45 -6.76 -3.81
N ILE A 84 -6.34 -6.86 -4.79
CA ILE A 84 -7.78 -7.06 -4.57
C ILE A 84 -8.01 -8.42 -3.88
N VAL A 85 -7.42 -9.49 -4.41
CA VAL A 85 -7.52 -10.83 -3.84
C VAL A 85 -6.94 -10.89 -2.43
N GLY A 86 -5.75 -10.31 -2.21
CA GLY A 86 -5.13 -10.24 -0.88
C GLY A 86 -5.99 -9.51 0.14
N THR A 87 -6.62 -8.41 -0.26
CA THR A 87 -7.55 -7.67 0.62
C THR A 87 -8.80 -8.51 0.94
N GLY A 88 -9.32 -9.26 -0.03
CA GLY A 88 -10.43 -10.19 0.18
C GLY A 88 -10.09 -11.31 1.16
N PHE A 89 -8.93 -11.95 1.00
CA PHE A 89 -8.45 -12.99 1.92
C PHE A 89 -8.19 -12.47 3.32
N MET A 90 -7.65 -11.25 3.47
CA MET A 90 -7.52 -10.61 4.78
C MET A 90 -8.87 -10.51 5.49
N LEU A 91 -9.90 -10.02 4.80
CA LEU A 91 -11.24 -9.84 5.38
C LEU A 91 -11.91 -11.17 5.74
N LEU A 92 -11.76 -12.19 4.88
CA LEU A 92 -12.23 -13.55 5.17
C LEU A 92 -11.53 -14.14 6.39
N ALA A 93 -10.21 -14.00 6.48
CA ALA A 93 -9.44 -14.47 7.63
C ALA A 93 -9.79 -13.71 8.92
N MET A 94 -10.12 -12.42 8.86
CA MET A 94 -10.61 -11.66 10.03
C MET A 94 -12.02 -12.07 10.47
N ASN A 95 -12.81 -12.65 9.57
CA ASN A 95 -14.16 -13.13 9.89
C ASN A 95 -14.11 -14.55 10.49
N ASP A 96 -13.23 -15.41 9.98
CA ASP A 96 -13.06 -16.80 10.44
C ASP A 96 -12.16 -16.93 11.69
N ARG A 97 -11.16 -16.04 11.81
CA ARG A 97 -10.23 -15.99 12.95
C ARG A 97 -10.32 -14.65 13.65
N SER A 98 -10.06 -14.63 14.96
CA SER A 98 -9.98 -13.39 15.74
C SER A 98 -9.08 -12.37 15.04
N PHE A 99 -9.55 -11.13 14.95
CA PHE A 99 -8.86 -9.98 14.36
C PHE A 99 -7.38 -9.89 14.75
N VAL A 100 -7.04 -10.24 16.00
CA VAL A 100 -5.68 -10.23 16.53
C VAL A 100 -4.78 -11.26 15.83
N VAL A 101 -5.28 -12.48 15.60
CA VAL A 101 -4.53 -13.57 14.96
C VAL A 101 -4.26 -13.24 13.51
N THR A 102 -5.28 -12.77 12.78
CA THR A 102 -5.13 -12.38 11.37
C THR A 102 -4.15 -11.21 11.21
N THR A 103 -4.18 -10.25 12.11
CA THR A 103 -3.22 -9.13 12.12
C THR A 103 -1.79 -9.62 12.39
N ALA A 104 -1.60 -10.58 13.30
CA ALA A 104 -0.29 -11.17 13.56
C ALA A 104 0.27 -11.87 12.31
N TYR A 105 -0.55 -12.64 11.59
CA TYR A 105 -0.15 -13.27 10.33
C TYR A 105 0.20 -12.24 9.25
N MET A 106 -0.59 -11.19 9.09
CA MET A 106 -0.29 -10.14 8.10
C MET A 106 1.02 -9.43 8.38
N LYS A 107 1.40 -9.24 9.66
CA LYS A 107 2.69 -8.62 9.98
C LYS A 107 3.90 -9.46 9.54
N THR A 108 3.72 -10.75 9.24
CA THR A 108 4.80 -11.58 8.68
C THR A 108 5.08 -11.27 7.21
N GLU A 109 4.20 -10.55 6.51
CA GLU A 109 4.38 -10.14 5.11
C GLU A 109 5.72 -9.41 4.92
N ALA A 110 6.06 -8.46 5.79
CA ALA A 110 7.31 -7.72 5.69
C ALA A 110 8.55 -8.62 5.69
N ILE A 111 8.52 -9.70 6.50
CA ILE A 111 9.60 -10.69 6.55
C ILE A 111 9.64 -11.49 5.25
N GLN A 112 8.48 -11.91 4.74
CA GLN A 112 8.40 -12.63 3.46
C GLN A 112 8.90 -11.77 2.29
N THR A 113 8.54 -10.48 2.27
CA THR A 113 9.02 -9.52 1.27
C THR A 113 10.54 -9.33 1.37
N ALA A 114 11.09 -9.24 2.58
CA ALA A 114 12.54 -9.11 2.79
C ALA A 114 13.30 -10.36 2.30
N ILE A 115 12.79 -11.57 2.59
CA ILE A 115 13.36 -12.82 2.09
C ILE A 115 13.26 -12.87 0.55
N PHE A 116 12.12 -12.47 -0.02
CA PHE A 116 11.95 -12.43 -1.47
C PHE A 116 12.94 -11.45 -2.13
N GLY A 117 13.10 -10.25 -1.57
CA GLY A 117 14.06 -9.26 -2.04
C GLY A 117 15.51 -9.77 -1.99
N PHE A 118 15.88 -10.45 -0.90
CA PHE A 118 17.20 -11.06 -0.77
C PHE A 118 17.43 -12.16 -1.82
N VAL A 119 16.48 -13.09 -1.98
CA VAL A 119 16.64 -14.26 -2.86
C VAL A 119 16.56 -13.88 -4.33
N PHE A 120 15.62 -13.04 -4.72
CA PHE A 120 15.31 -12.77 -6.14
C PHE A 120 15.89 -11.45 -6.66
N LEU A 121 16.03 -10.42 -5.82
CA LEU A 121 16.58 -9.11 -6.21
C LEU A 121 18.04 -8.92 -5.78
N GLY A 122 18.62 -9.86 -5.02
CA GLY A 122 20.01 -9.77 -4.53
C GLY A 122 20.21 -8.69 -3.47
N ASP A 123 19.14 -8.30 -2.77
CA ASP A 123 19.17 -7.20 -1.82
C ASP A 123 20.00 -7.58 -0.58
N HIS A 124 21.03 -6.80 -0.22
CA HIS A 124 21.91 -7.15 0.90
C HIS A 124 21.21 -6.96 2.26
N LEU A 125 20.79 -8.06 2.86
CA LEU A 125 20.31 -8.11 4.25
C LEU A 125 21.51 -8.05 5.19
N THR A 126 21.85 -6.85 5.69
CA THR A 126 22.82 -6.68 6.76
C THR A 126 22.26 -7.23 8.07
N SER A 127 23.10 -7.76 8.95
CA SER A 127 22.69 -8.28 10.27
C SER A 127 21.83 -7.31 11.09
N ALA A 128 22.10 -6.00 10.99
CA ALA A 128 21.27 -4.96 11.61
C ALA A 128 19.83 -4.88 11.07
N LYS A 129 19.60 -5.14 9.77
CA LYS A 129 18.26 -5.15 9.14
C LYS A 129 17.46 -6.42 9.47
N VAL A 130 18.13 -7.48 9.89
CA VAL A 130 17.51 -8.76 10.25
C VAL A 130 17.04 -8.74 11.71
N ILE A 131 17.69 -7.96 12.58
CA ILE A 131 17.39 -7.87 14.01
C ILE A 131 16.35 -6.77 14.32
N ALA A 132 16.30 -5.71 13.50
CA ALA A 132 15.37 -4.58 13.64
C ALA A 132 13.99 -4.85 13.02
#